data_AF-A0A015KEL3-F1
#
_entry.id   AF-A0A015KEL3-F1
#
_cell.length_a   1.000
_cell.length_b   1.000
_cell.length_c   1.000
_cell.angle_alpha   90.00
_cell.angle_beta   90.00
_cell.angle_gamma   90.00
#
_symmetry.space_group_name_H-M   'P 1'
#
loop_
_entity.id
_entity.type
_entity.pdbx_description
1 polymer ?
#
loop_
_entity_poly.entity_id
_entity_poly.type
_entity_poly.pdbx_seq_one_letter_code
_entity_poly.pdbx_strand_id
1 'polypeptide(L)' 'MALTHFFMVGQRDPSDRYTAKDMLDGLKEMAENGEITTEVIPSLKTIENWITRYSSLSKKEHAERFLEE' A
#
# COMPACT_ATOMS: atom_id res chain seq x y z
N MET A 1 -9.56 7.71 -6.81
CA MET A 1 -9.17 7.69 -5.38
C MET A 1 -7.70 7.30 -5.26
N ALA A 2 -6.96 7.75 -4.24
CA ALA A 2 -5.50 7.64 -4.19
C ALA A 2 -5.00 6.32 -3.61
N LEU A 3 -3.83 5.82 -4.09
CA LEU A 3 -3.13 4.62 -3.60
C LEU A 3 -3.00 4.56 -2.07
N THR A 4 -2.95 5.71 -1.42
CA THR A 4 -2.87 5.87 0.02
C THR A 4 -4.03 5.19 0.76
N HIS A 5 -5.24 5.16 0.21
CA HIS A 5 -6.38 4.50 0.85
C HIS A 5 -6.18 2.99 0.98
N PHE A 6 -5.61 2.33 -0.03
CA PHE A 6 -5.30 0.90 0.01
C PHE A 6 -4.28 0.57 1.10
N PHE A 7 -3.26 1.42 1.28
CA PHE A 7 -2.26 1.23 2.34
C PHE A 7 -2.84 1.45 3.74
N MET A 8 -3.73 2.43 3.92
CA MET A 8 -4.28 2.78 5.24
C MET A 8 -5.18 1.69 5.83
N VAL A 9 -5.97 0.99 5.01
CA VAL A 9 -6.83 -0.11 5.47
C VAL A 9 -5.98 -1.24 6.07
N GLY A 10 -4.93 -1.67 5.37
CA GLY A 10 -4.01 -2.71 5.86
C GLY A 10 -3.07 -2.26 6.99
N GLN A 11 -3.04 -0.98 7.36
CA GLN A 11 -2.34 -0.49 8.56
C GLN A 11 -3.24 -0.51 9.81
N ARG A 12 -4.56 -0.43 9.63
CA ARG A 12 -5.53 -0.44 10.74
C ARG A 12 -5.77 -1.83 11.30
N ASP A 13 -5.82 -2.84 10.44
CA ASP A 13 -5.93 -4.25 10.84
C ASP A 13 -4.91 -5.10 10.06
N PRO A 14 -3.98 -5.80 10.73
CA PRO A 14 -3.05 -6.72 10.07
C PRO A 14 -3.74 -7.87 9.32
N SER A 15 -4.98 -8.19 9.67
CA SER A 15 -5.81 -9.24 9.04
C SER A 15 -6.41 -8.77 7.71
N ASP A 16 -6.61 -7.46 7.55
CA ASP A 16 -7.06 -6.80 6.30
C ASP A 16 -5.89 -6.30 5.45
N ARG A 17 -4.68 -6.81 5.71
CA ARG A 17 -3.48 -6.36 5.03
C ARG A 17 -3.45 -6.91 3.61
N TYR A 18 -3.77 -6.03 2.66
CA TYR A 18 -3.65 -6.32 1.22
C TYR A 18 -2.27 -6.88 0.89
N THR A 19 -2.23 -8.04 0.23
CA THR A 19 -0.99 -8.56 -0.34
C THR A 19 -0.58 -7.71 -1.54
N ALA A 20 0.68 -7.83 -1.98
CA ALA A 20 1.12 -7.15 -3.19
C ALA A 20 0.27 -7.55 -4.42
N LYS A 21 -0.26 -8.78 -4.42
CA LYS A 21 -1.14 -9.29 -5.47
C LYS A 21 -2.51 -8.61 -5.43
N ASP A 22 -3.11 -8.50 -4.25
CA ASP A 22 -4.42 -7.85 -4.10
C ASP A 22 -4.35 -6.37 -4.49
N MET A 23 -3.27 -5.68 -4.14
CA MET A 23 -3.03 -4.31 -4.58
C MET A 23 -2.85 -4.21 -6.10
N LEU A 24 -2.12 -5.15 -6.71
CA LEU A 24 -1.93 -5.18 -8.16
C LEU A 24 -3.26 -5.41 -8.89
N ASP A 25 -4.10 -6.31 -8.39
CA ASP A 25 -5.38 -6.62 -9.01
C ASP A 25 -6.36 -5.44 -8.85
N GLY A 26 -6.38 -4.75 -7.71
CA GLY A 26 -7.14 -3.50 -7.55
C GLY A 26 -6.67 -2.38 -8.49
N LEU A 27 -5.35 -2.25 -8.72
CA LEU A 27 -4.82 -1.28 -9.70
C LEU A 27 -5.22 -1.63 -11.14
N LYS A 28 -5.28 -2.92 -11.49
CA LYS A 28 -5.77 -3.35 -12.80
C LYS A 28 -7.25 -3.04 -12.97
N GLU A 29 -8.07 -3.32 -11.97
CA GLU A 29 -9.51 -3.01 -12.00
C GLU A 29 -9.74 -1.51 -12.19
N MET A 30 -8.97 -0.66 -11.49
CA MET A 30 -9.02 0.79 -11.71
C MET A 30 -8.62 1.20 -13.14
N ALA A 31 -7.65 0.51 -13.74
CA ALA A 31 -7.26 0.78 -15.11
C ALA A 31 -8.29 0.31 -16.14
N GLU A 32 -8.94 -0.84 -15.87
CA GLU A 32 -10.08 -1.33 -16.66
C GLU A 32 -11.27 -0.37 -16.59
N ASN A 33 -11.50 0.24 -15.43
CA ASN A 33 -12.52 1.27 -15.23
C ASN A 33 -12.12 2.64 -15.82
N GLY A 34 -10.91 2.77 -16.37
CA GLY A 34 -10.39 4.03 -16.92
C GLY A 34 -10.07 5.10 -15.87
N GLU A 35 -10.00 4.74 -14.59
CA GLU A 35 -9.62 5.65 -13.50
C GLU A 35 -8.13 5.96 -13.52
N ILE A 36 -7.31 5.01 -13.99
CA ILE A 36 -5.86 5.16 -14.16
C ILE A 36 -5.41 4.57 -15.49
N THR A 37 -4.26 5.00 -15.98
CA THR A 37 -3.65 4.37 -17.17
C THR A 37 -2.89 3.11 -16.78
N THR A 38 -2.91 2.10 -17.66
CA THR A 38 -2.15 0.85 -17.44
C THR A 38 -0.65 1.09 -17.34
N GLU A 39 -0.14 2.16 -17.94
CA GLU A 39 1.26 2.59 -17.86
C GLU A 39 1.70 3.01 -16.45
N VAL A 40 0.77 3.42 -15.58
CA VAL A 40 1.08 3.78 -14.19
C VAL A 40 0.98 2.61 -13.22
N ILE A 41 0.56 1.43 -13.70
CA ILE A 41 0.52 0.21 -12.86
C ILE A 41 1.96 -0.27 -12.62
N PRO A 42 2.45 -0.26 -11.38
CA PRO A 42 3.77 -0.75 -11.05
C PRO A 42 3.83 -2.28 -11.17
N SER A 43 5.04 -2.81 -11.37
CA SER A 43 5.24 -4.25 -11.28
C SER A 43 4.99 -4.77 -9.85
N LEU A 44 4.61 -6.05 -9.72
CA LEU A 44 4.38 -6.69 -8.43
C LEU A 44 5.55 -6.49 -7.45
N LYS A 45 6.79 -6.64 -7.94
CA LYS A 45 8.02 -6.41 -7.16
C LYS A 45 8.14 -4.98 -6.63
N THR A 46 7.66 -4.00 -7.39
CA THR A 46 7.65 -2.59 -6.96
C THR A 46 6.64 -2.39 -5.83
N ILE A 47 5.48 -3.03 -5.93
CA ILE A 47 4.44 -3.01 -4.90
C ILE A 47 4.93 -3.69 -3.62
N GLU A 48 5.60 -4.85 -3.71
CA GLU A 48 6.23 -5.52 -2.56
C GLU A 48 7.26 -4.63 -1.85
N ASN A 49 8.11 -3.94 -2.63
CA ASN A 49 9.06 -2.98 -2.09
C ASN A 49 8.36 -1.81 -1.39
N TRP A 50 7.24 -1.32 -1.91
CA TRP A 50 6.45 -0.26 -1.27
C TRP A 50 5.80 -0.74 0.03
N ILE A 51 5.19 -1.91 0.06
CA ILE A 51 4.62 -2.50 1.28
C ILE A 51 5.69 -2.65 2.35
N THR A 52 6.88 -3.15 1.97
CA THR A 52 8.01 -3.32 2.89
C THR A 52 8.49 -1.97 3.44
N ARG A 53 8.66 -0.97 2.56
CA ARG A 53 9.09 0.38 2.95
C ARG A 53 8.09 1.07 3.87
N TYR A 54 6.79 1.06 3.52
CA TYR A 54 5.74 1.66 4.34
C TYR A 54 5.60 0.97 5.70
N SER A 55 5.69 -0.36 5.74
CA SER A 55 5.70 -1.12 7.00
C SER A 55 6.87 -0.72 7.90
N SER A 56 8.04 -0.48 7.32
CA SER A 56 9.23 -0.01 8.05
C SER A 56 9.07 1.43 8.55
N LEU A 57 8.56 2.33 7.70
CA LEU A 57 8.31 3.73 8.06
C LEU A 57 7.26 3.85 9.18
N SER A 58 6.15 3.13 9.08
CA SER A 58 5.11 3.08 10.11
C SER A 58 5.65 2.58 11.46
N LYS A 59 6.47 1.52 11.46
CA LYS A 59 7.16 1.06 12.67
C LYS A 59 8.11 2.13 13.24
N LYS A 60 8.83 2.85 12.38
CA LYS A 60 9.73 3.93 12.78
C LYS A 60 8.97 5.10 13.41
N GLU A 61 7.91 5.58 12.77
CA GLU A 61 7.04 6.64 13.31
C GLU A 61 6.41 6.23 14.64
N HIS A 62 5.96 4.98 14.76
CA HIS A 62 5.39 4.51 16.01
C HIS A 62 6.45 4.40 17.13
N ALA A 63 7.67 3.96 16.80
CA ALA A 63 8.79 3.92 17.74
C ALA A 63 9.26 5.32 18.15
N GLU A 64 9.32 6.28 17.22
CA GLU A 64 9.65 7.69 17.52
C GLU A 64 8.61 8.30 18.46
N ARG A 65 7.31 8.11 18.18
CA ARG A 65 6.24 8.56 19.07
C ARG A 65 6.28 7.93 20.46
N PHE A 66 6.68 6.67 20.57
CA PHE A 66 6.81 5.96 21.86
C PHE A 66 8.02 6.43 22.67
N LEU A 67 9.07 6.94 22.01
CA LEU A 67 10.26 7.50 22.67
C LEU A 67 10.11 8.98 23.07
N GLU A 68 9.12 9.67 22.52
CA GLU A 68 8.76 11.06 22.88
C GLU A 68 7.75 11.14 24.05
N GLU A 69 7.22 10.01 24.54
CA GLU A 69 6.41 9.90 25.78
C GLU A 69 7.24 9.61 27.04
#